data_AF-A0A923MF11-F1
#
_entry.id   AF-A0A923MF11-F1
#
_cell.length_a   1.000
_cell.length_b   1.000
_cell.length_c   1.000
_cell.angle_alpha   90.00
_cell.angle_beta   90.00
_cell.angle_gamma   90.00
#
_symmetry.space_group_name_H-M   'P 1'
#
loop_
_entity.id
_entity.type
_entity.pdbx_description
1 polymer ?
#
loop_
_entity_poly.entity_id
_entity_poly.type
_entity_poly.pdbx_seq_one_letter_code
_entity_poly.pdbx_strand_id
1 'polypeptide(L)'
;MRLPRNLILSALVAAAPATFAGGTFDGLWCGQGLLNDFSLKLKQLGAQQVEGTLMRRDRVRTLEGSISGNTLRTQATKYGSLVLEATGGELKIMGGDGPLALARGNAFKRASGGACTAG
;
A
#
# COMPACT_ATOMS: atom_id res chain seq x y z
N MET A 1 15.41 -56.13 6.09
CA MET A 1 16.36 -54.99 5.91
C MET A 1 15.55 -53.70 5.80
N ARG A 2 15.77 -52.76 6.72
CA ARG A 2 15.25 -51.37 6.74
C ARG A 2 16.19 -50.46 5.93
N LEU A 3 15.68 -49.45 5.21
CA LEU A 3 16.19 -48.05 5.07
C LEU A 3 15.42 -47.28 3.94
N PRO A 4 15.40 -45.93 3.93
CA PRO A 4 14.17 -45.11 3.95
C PRO A 4 13.97 -44.29 2.65
N ARG A 5 12.73 -43.89 2.30
CA ARG A 5 12.05 -42.64 2.71
C ARG A 5 12.90 -41.39 2.47
N ASN A 6 12.89 -40.88 1.23
CA ASN A 6 13.27 -39.50 0.91
C ASN A 6 12.42 -38.97 -0.25
N LEU A 7 11.24 -38.45 0.09
CA LEU A 7 10.42 -37.63 -0.79
C LEU A 7 10.56 -36.19 -0.26
N ILE A 8 11.45 -35.45 -0.89
CA ILE A 8 11.67 -34.03 -0.65
C ILE A 8 10.43 -33.32 -1.21
N LEU A 9 9.49 -32.95 -0.34
CA LEU A 9 8.42 -32.00 -0.70
C LEU A 9 9.04 -30.61 -0.78
N SER A 10 9.25 -30.13 -2.01
CA SER A 10 9.52 -28.72 -2.30
C SER A 10 8.30 -27.88 -1.88
N ALA A 11 8.43 -27.12 -0.81
CA ALA A 11 7.46 -26.09 -0.44
C ALA A 11 7.58 -24.92 -1.43
N LEU A 12 6.70 -24.86 -2.42
CA LEU A 12 6.43 -23.61 -3.16
C LEU A 12 5.74 -22.64 -2.20
N VAL A 13 6.50 -21.70 -1.63
CA VAL A 13 5.94 -20.50 -1.02
C VAL A 13 5.47 -19.61 -2.17
N ALA A 14 4.18 -19.69 -2.50
CA ALA A 14 3.53 -18.71 -3.35
C ALA A 14 3.52 -17.37 -2.60
N ALA A 15 4.40 -16.44 -2.99
CA ALA A 15 4.25 -15.04 -2.63
C ALA A 15 2.92 -14.56 -3.23
N ALA A 16 1.86 -14.58 -2.43
CA ALA A 16 0.57 -14.08 -2.88
C ALA A 16 0.78 -12.64 -3.35
N PRO A 17 0.39 -12.29 -4.59
CA PRO A 17 0.42 -10.90 -5.00
C PRO A 17 -0.46 -10.14 -4.03
N ALA A 18 0.05 -9.04 -3.48
CA ALA A 18 -0.76 -8.14 -2.68
C ALA A 18 -1.80 -7.52 -3.62
N THR A 19 -2.93 -8.19 -3.79
CA THR A 19 -4.05 -7.71 -4.57
C THR A 19 -4.98 -6.97 -3.65
N PHE A 20 -5.33 -5.73 -4.01
CA PHE A 20 -6.44 -5.02 -3.36
C PHE A 20 -7.76 -5.83 -3.37
N ALA A 21 -7.90 -6.77 -4.32
CA ALA A 21 -9.05 -7.65 -4.46
C ALA A 21 -9.07 -8.86 -3.50
N GLY A 22 -8.01 -9.13 -2.71
CA GLY A 22 -7.92 -10.35 -1.89
C GLY A 22 -7.12 -10.24 -0.60
N GLY A 23 -6.48 -9.09 -0.33
CA GLY A 23 -5.75 -8.83 0.91
C GLY A 23 -6.27 -7.58 1.61
N THR A 24 -6.22 -7.57 2.95
CA THR A 24 -6.53 -6.40 3.77
C THR A 24 -5.49 -5.32 3.53
N PHE A 25 -5.73 -4.43 2.58
CA PHE A 25 -4.95 -3.21 2.39
C PHE A 25 -5.31 -2.13 3.42
N ASP A 26 -6.35 -2.37 4.20
CA ASP A 26 -6.66 -1.64 5.41
C ASP A 26 -5.47 -1.59 6.36
N GLY A 27 -5.25 -0.42 6.93
CA GLY A 27 -4.22 -0.21 7.94
C GLY A 27 -3.29 0.94 7.60
N LEU A 28 -2.19 1.00 8.36
CA LEU A 28 -1.19 2.05 8.26
C LEU A 28 -0.07 1.62 7.31
N TRP A 29 0.33 2.54 6.44
CA TRP A 29 1.38 2.39 5.45
C TRP A 29 2.40 3.52 5.62
N CYS A 30 3.68 3.16 5.67
CA CYS A 30 4.77 4.08 5.93
C CYS A 30 5.53 4.35 4.64
N GLY A 31 5.66 5.62 4.28
CA GLY A 31 6.34 6.02 3.06
C GLY A 31 7.81 5.64 3.11
N GLN A 32 8.35 5.28 1.95
CA GLN A 32 9.75 4.91 1.78
C GLN A 32 10.49 6.00 0.97
N GLY A 33 11.79 6.12 1.18
CA GLY A 33 12.64 7.07 0.46
C GLY A 33 12.20 8.53 0.68
N LEU A 34 11.84 9.22 -0.40
CA LEU A 34 11.38 10.63 -0.35
C LEU A 34 10.07 10.81 0.42
N LEU A 35 9.38 9.72 0.73
CA LEU A 35 8.14 9.70 1.50
C LEU A 35 8.33 9.30 2.97
N ASN A 36 9.55 9.21 3.49
CA ASN A 36 9.79 8.76 4.88
C ASN A 36 8.99 9.54 5.95
N ASP A 37 8.75 10.84 5.71
CA ASP A 37 7.93 11.71 6.56
C ASP A 37 6.41 11.53 6.38
N PHE A 38 5.99 10.70 5.43
CA PHE A 38 4.59 10.48 5.08
C PHE A 38 4.11 9.14 5.62
N SER A 39 2.90 9.15 6.16
CA SER A 39 2.15 7.96 6.52
C SER A 39 0.78 8.00 5.88
N LEU A 40 0.35 6.86 5.36
CA LEU A 40 -0.91 6.69 4.66
C LEU A 40 -1.72 5.64 5.42
N LYS A 41 -2.83 6.06 6.01
CA LYS A 41 -3.79 5.15 6.62
C LYS A 41 -4.91 4.90 5.62
N LEU A 42 -5.16 3.65 5.25
CA LEU A 42 -6.26 3.28 4.38
C LEU A 42 -7.35 2.57 5.18
N LYS A 43 -8.59 2.87 4.80
CA LYS A 43 -9.81 2.26 5.33
C LYS A 43 -10.77 1.99 4.18
N GLN A 44 -11.16 0.74 4.02
CA GLN A 44 -12.14 0.28 3.07
C GLN A 44 -13.54 0.61 3.60
N LEU A 45 -14.30 1.38 2.83
CA LEU A 45 -15.68 1.76 3.16
C LEU A 45 -16.70 0.84 2.47
N GLY A 46 -16.33 0.23 1.35
CA GLY A 46 -17.20 -0.68 0.60
C GLY A 46 -16.41 -1.60 -0.32
N ALA A 47 -17.09 -2.27 -1.26
CA ALA A 47 -16.44 -3.20 -2.18
C ALA A 47 -15.39 -2.55 -3.08
N GLN A 48 -15.56 -1.27 -3.42
CA GLN A 48 -14.67 -0.53 -4.32
C GLN A 48 -14.32 0.87 -3.81
N GLN A 49 -14.86 1.29 -2.65
CA GLN A 49 -14.63 2.62 -2.09
C GLN A 49 -13.64 2.56 -0.93
N VAL A 50 -12.70 3.50 -0.94
CA VAL A 50 -11.65 3.60 0.07
C VAL A 50 -11.52 5.04 0.52
N GLU A 51 -11.39 5.18 1.82
CA GLU A 51 -10.97 6.40 2.47
C GLU A 51 -9.51 6.25 2.89
N GLY A 52 -8.70 7.25 2.57
CA GLY A 52 -7.30 7.33 2.92
C GLY A 52 -7.04 8.58 3.74
N THR A 53 -6.22 8.48 4.77
CA THR A 53 -5.67 9.62 5.49
C THR A 53 -4.18 9.66 5.26
N LEU A 54 -3.71 10.65 4.50
CA LEU A 54 -2.30 10.95 4.30
C LEU A 54 -1.86 11.96 5.36
N MET A 55 -0.93 11.55 6.21
CA MET A 55 -0.34 12.36 7.26
C MET A 55 1.12 12.65 6.93
N ARG A 56 1.54 13.90 7.13
CA ARG A 56 2.94 14.32 7.01
C ARG A 56 3.25 15.30 8.14
N ARG A 57 4.06 14.87 9.12
CA ARG A 57 4.33 15.64 10.35
C ARG A 57 2.99 16.12 10.95
N ASP A 58 2.76 17.44 11.05
CA ASP A 58 1.53 18.03 11.61
C ASP A 58 0.38 18.21 10.60
N ARG A 59 0.55 17.77 9.36
CA ARG A 59 -0.45 17.96 8.30
C ARG A 59 -1.18 16.66 8.02
N VAL A 60 -2.48 16.64 8.29
CA VAL A 60 -3.37 15.52 7.99
C VAL A 60 -4.24 15.88 6.78
N ARG A 61 -4.37 14.95 5.84
CA ARG A 61 -5.20 15.11 4.63
C ARG A 61 -6.03 13.86 4.44
N THR A 62 -7.33 14.01 4.37
CA THR A 62 -8.24 12.96 3.91
C THR A 62 -8.28 12.92 2.39
N LEU A 63 -8.33 11.72 1.85
CA LEU A 63 -8.37 11.36 0.45
C LEU A 63 -9.47 10.31 0.32
N GLU A 64 -10.35 10.47 -0.65
CA GLU A 64 -11.30 9.42 -1.00
C GLU A 64 -10.90 8.84 -2.34
N GLY A 65 -11.19 7.58 -2.59
CA GLY A 65 -10.78 6.92 -3.81
C GLY A 65 -11.57 5.66 -4.11
N SER A 66 -11.30 5.13 -5.29
CA SER A 66 -11.85 3.86 -5.73
C SER A 66 -10.76 2.87 -6.11
N ILE A 67 -11.02 1.61 -5.81
CA ILE A 67 -10.17 0.49 -6.22
C ILE A 67 -10.71 -0.06 -7.54
N SER A 68 -9.79 -0.21 -8.50
CA SER A 68 -10.02 -0.92 -9.75
C SER A 68 -8.94 -1.98 -9.91
N GLY A 69 -9.31 -3.25 -9.69
CA GLY A 69 -8.39 -4.38 -9.75
C GLY A 69 -7.30 -4.26 -8.68
N ASN A 70 -6.09 -3.88 -9.12
CA ASN A 70 -4.92 -3.76 -8.27
C ASN A 70 -4.44 -2.30 -8.09
N THR A 71 -5.28 -1.34 -8.44
CA THR A 71 -4.96 0.08 -8.38
C THR A 71 -6.00 0.81 -7.56
N LEU A 72 -5.55 1.61 -6.59
CA LEU A 72 -6.34 2.59 -5.87
C LEU A 72 -6.13 3.95 -6.53
N ARG A 73 -7.19 4.56 -7.04
CA ARG A 73 -7.17 5.94 -7.55
C ARG A 73 -7.95 6.83 -6.60
N THR A 74 -7.28 7.83 -6.02
CA THR A 74 -7.95 8.84 -5.22
C THR A 74 -8.62 9.87 -6.13
N GLN A 75 -9.70 10.46 -5.64
CA GLN A 75 -10.34 11.62 -6.23
C GLN A 75 -9.36 12.79 -6.28
N ALA A 76 -9.53 13.66 -7.28
CA ALA A 76 -8.76 14.87 -7.39
C ALA A 76 -9.24 15.87 -6.34
N THR A 77 -8.32 16.27 -5.45
CA THR A 77 -8.56 17.34 -4.48
C THR A 77 -7.81 18.60 -4.89
N LYS A 78 -7.96 19.70 -4.14
CA LYS A 78 -7.14 20.91 -4.28
C LYS A 78 -5.62 20.67 -4.16
N TYR A 79 -5.20 19.50 -3.69
CA TYR A 79 -3.80 19.10 -3.56
C TYR A 79 -3.36 18.06 -4.60
N GLY A 80 -4.25 17.69 -5.51
CA GLY A 80 -4.04 16.67 -6.54
C GLY A 80 -4.78 15.36 -6.26
N SER A 81 -4.54 14.40 -7.15
CA SER A 81 -4.97 13.01 -7.06
C SER A 81 -3.75 12.11 -6.81
N LEU A 82 -3.99 10.85 -6.44
CA LEU A 82 -2.97 9.83 -6.24
C LEU A 82 -3.43 8.52 -6.89
N VAL A 83 -2.50 7.86 -7.55
CA VAL A 83 -2.71 6.53 -8.12
C VAL A 83 -1.69 5.60 -7.49
N LEU A 84 -2.20 4.64 -6.72
CA LEU A 84 -1.43 3.66 -5.97
C LEU A 84 -1.68 2.28 -6.55
N GLU A 85 -0.63 1.49 -6.73
CA GLU A 85 -0.70 0.09 -7.12
C GLU A 85 -0.17 -0.78 -5.99
N ALA A 86 -0.88 -1.85 -5.64
CA ALA A 86 -0.42 -2.77 -4.59
C ALA A 86 0.49 -3.81 -5.23
N THR A 87 1.74 -3.92 -4.79
CA THR A 87 2.68 -4.89 -5.36
C THR A 87 3.58 -5.44 -4.27
N GLY A 88 3.71 -6.76 -4.18
CA GLY A 88 4.62 -7.41 -3.24
C GLY A 88 4.44 -7.05 -1.75
N GLY A 89 3.26 -6.57 -1.34
CA GLY A 89 3.01 -6.11 0.03
C GLY A 89 3.35 -4.63 0.27
N GLU A 90 3.53 -3.86 -0.80
CA GLU A 90 3.78 -2.41 -0.80
C GLU A 90 2.74 -1.69 -1.66
N LEU A 91 2.55 -0.40 -1.42
CA LEU A 91 1.72 0.48 -2.24
C LEU A 91 2.61 1.43 -3.02
N LYS A 92 2.82 1.15 -4.29
CA LYS A 92 3.64 1.96 -5.18
C LYS A 92 2.85 3.13 -5.75
N ILE A 93 3.43 4.33 -5.74
CA ILE A 93 2.84 5.48 -6.41
C ILE A 93 3.13 5.37 -7.90
N MET A 94 2.10 5.05 -8.67
CA MET A 94 2.16 4.99 -10.13
C MET A 94 1.92 6.37 -10.75
N GLY A 95 1.20 7.24 -10.06
CA GLY A 95 0.93 8.58 -10.53
C GLY A 95 0.10 9.40 -9.56
N GLY A 96 -0.37 10.52 -10.05
CA GLY A 96 -1.07 11.53 -9.28
C GLY A 96 -0.85 12.91 -9.88
N ASP A 97 -1.46 13.90 -9.26
CA ASP A 97 -1.39 15.30 -9.67
C ASP A 97 -0.82 16.19 -8.56
N GLY A 98 -0.46 17.42 -8.90
CA GLY A 98 0.05 18.39 -7.95
C GLY A 98 1.38 17.96 -7.29
N PRO A 99 1.63 18.38 -6.04
CA PRO A 99 2.87 18.04 -5.34
C PRO A 99 3.09 16.53 -5.13
N LEU A 100 2.02 15.72 -5.20
CA LEU A 100 2.09 14.27 -5.00
C LEU A 100 2.56 13.54 -6.26
N ALA A 101 2.47 14.16 -7.44
CA ALA A 101 3.04 13.64 -8.68
C ALA A 101 4.56 13.43 -8.59
N LEU A 102 5.25 14.28 -7.80
CA LEU A 102 6.70 14.18 -7.55
C LEU A 102 7.07 12.91 -6.79
N ALA A 103 6.12 12.30 -6.10
CA ALA A 103 6.34 11.07 -5.35
C ALA A 103 6.22 9.81 -6.23
N ARG A 104 5.91 9.93 -7.54
CA ARG A 104 5.84 8.79 -8.47
C ARG A 104 7.10 7.93 -8.39
N GLY A 105 6.92 6.62 -8.38
CA GLY A 105 8.00 5.64 -8.29
C GLY A 105 8.38 5.27 -6.86
N ASN A 106 8.06 6.11 -5.86
CA ASN A 106 8.19 5.73 -4.45
C ASN A 106 7.07 4.77 -4.04
N ALA A 107 7.24 4.14 -2.89
CA ALA A 107 6.28 3.20 -2.34
C ALA A 107 6.00 3.49 -0.87
N PHE A 108 4.85 3.03 -0.40
CA PHE A 108 4.55 2.87 1.01
C PHE A 108 4.64 1.40 1.37
N LYS A 109 5.32 1.10 2.47
CA LYS A 109 5.39 -0.25 3.03
C LYS A 109 4.42 -0.38 4.18
N ARG A 110 3.83 -1.56 4.37
CA ARG A 110 2.91 -1.76 5.49
C ARG A 110 3.62 -1.50 6.82
N ALA A 111 2.98 -0.75 7.72
CA ALA A 111 3.53 -0.48 9.03
C ALA A 111 3.67 -1.78 9.83
N SER A 112 4.80 -1.97 10.50
CA SER A 112 5.03 -3.09 11.42
C SER A 112 4.47 -2.85 12.82
N GLY A 113 3.91 -1.66 13.09
CA GLY A 113 3.33 -1.26 14.37
C GLY A 113 2.25 -0.17 14.23
N GLY A 114 1.83 0.43 15.36
CA GLY A 114 0.75 1.43 15.40
C GLY A 114 1.12 2.83 14.85
N ALA A 115 2.39 3.06 14.52
CA ALA A 115 2.89 4.32 13.98
C ALA A 115 4.00 4.04 12.96
N CYS A 116 4.22 4.99 12.06
CA CYS A 116 5.41 5.00 11.22
C CYS A 116 6.55 5.63 11.99
N THR A 117 7.56 4.84 12.32
CA THR A 117 8.84 5.39 12.80
C THR A 117 9.46 6.14 11.63
N ALA A 118 9.54 7.46 11.75
CA ALA A 118 10.37 8.27 10.88
C ALA A 118 11.79 7.72 11.00
N GLY A 119 12.31 7.16 9.90
CA GLY A 119 13.70 6.73 9.80
C GLY A 119 14.62 7.91 9.58
#